data_AF-A0A7S9QET2-F1
#
_entry.id   AF-A0A7S9QET2-F1
#
_cell.length_a   1.000
_cell.length_b   1.000
_cell.length_c   1.000
_cell.angle_alpha   90.00
_cell.angle_beta   90.00
_cell.angle_gamma   90.00
#
_symmetry.space_group_name_H-M   'P 1'
#
loop_
_entity.id
_entity.type
_entity.pdbx_description
1 polymer ?
#
loop_
_entity_poly.entity_id
_entity_poly.type
_entity_poly.pdbx_seq_one_letter_code
_entity_poly.pdbx_strand_id
1 'polypeptide(L)'
;MSLVARFGLLAAVLCAPAMAANERYPEGQAQEILDTCLTAEGRAEREHCMGRIATACMDADPGQNQTTVGMMDCYLLESRIWDTRLNAEYAAVIDVFAEMDTYDAEFNVPLTRVDTLRDAQRAWIAFRDAECSNRYALWGSGSMRLIEGAICRSELTALRTLDLIDKREWPN
;
A
#
# COMPACT_ATOMS: atom_id res chain seq x y z
N MET A 1 65.18 23.52 -3.84
CA MET A 1 63.92 23.75 -3.12
C MET A 1 63.04 24.60 -4.05
N SER A 2 62.13 23.98 -4.81
CA SER A 2 60.70 23.79 -4.46
C SER A 2 59.92 25.12 -4.61
N LEU A 3 58.81 25.26 -5.33
CA LEU A 3 57.73 24.34 -5.71
C LEU A 3 56.92 24.98 -6.88
N VAL A 4 56.50 24.22 -7.89
CA VAL A 4 55.52 24.67 -8.92
C VAL A 4 54.13 24.20 -8.48
N ALA A 5 53.22 25.12 -8.20
CA ALA A 5 51.84 24.81 -7.81
C ALA A 5 50.99 24.52 -9.06
N ARG A 6 50.56 23.26 -9.22
CA ARG A 6 49.59 22.86 -10.24
C ARG A 6 48.17 23.04 -9.69
N PHE A 7 47.40 23.94 -10.28
CA PHE A 7 45.96 24.05 -10.05
C PHE A 7 45.25 22.89 -10.74
N GLY A 8 44.77 21.92 -9.94
CA GLY A 8 43.90 20.85 -10.42
C GLY A 8 42.46 21.34 -10.55
N LEU A 9 41.90 21.28 -11.75
CA LEU A 9 40.50 21.55 -12.03
C LEU A 9 39.66 20.34 -11.55
N LEU A 10 38.92 20.47 -10.45
CA LEU A 10 37.92 19.47 -10.05
C LEU A 10 36.65 19.68 -10.90
N ALA A 11 36.36 18.74 -11.79
CA ALA A 11 35.06 18.63 -12.44
C ALA A 11 34.07 17.98 -11.46
N ALA A 12 33.12 18.77 -10.93
CA ALA A 12 32.01 18.24 -10.15
C ALA A 12 30.99 17.57 -11.09
N VAL A 13 30.97 16.24 -11.10
CA VAL A 13 29.93 15.46 -11.75
C VAL A 13 28.68 15.54 -10.87
N LEU A 14 27.70 16.35 -11.28
CA LEU A 14 26.36 16.35 -10.71
C LEU A 14 25.66 15.05 -11.14
N CYS A 15 25.64 14.05 -10.26
CA CYS A 15 24.72 12.93 -10.39
C CYS A 15 23.29 13.46 -10.19
N ALA A 16 22.55 13.64 -11.28
CA ALA A 16 21.10 13.75 -11.20
C ALA A 16 20.53 12.42 -10.69
N PRO A 17 19.52 12.41 -9.81
CA PRO A 17 18.84 11.18 -9.44
C PRO A 17 18.05 10.67 -10.65
N ALA A 18 18.62 9.69 -11.34
CA ALA A 18 17.95 8.97 -12.41
C ALA A 18 17.13 7.82 -11.82
N MET A 19 15.93 8.11 -11.30
CA MET A 19 14.87 7.11 -11.07
C MET A 19 13.50 7.80 -11.16
N ALA A 20 13.15 8.32 -12.34
CA ALA A 20 11.74 8.28 -12.71
C ALA A 20 11.53 6.87 -13.26
N ALA A 21 11.03 5.96 -12.44
CA ALA A 21 10.34 4.80 -12.99
C ALA A 21 9.33 5.36 -13.99
N ASN A 22 9.25 4.77 -15.19
CA ASN A 22 8.26 5.14 -16.18
C ASN A 22 6.89 4.74 -15.62
N GLU A 23 6.38 5.53 -14.68
CA GLU A 23 5.17 5.25 -13.93
C GLU A 23 4.01 5.47 -14.88
N ARG A 24 3.50 4.36 -15.40
CA ARG A 24 2.53 4.33 -16.51
C ARG A 24 1.23 5.06 -16.16
N TYR A 25 0.97 5.23 -14.88
CA TYR A 25 -0.10 6.03 -14.30
C TYR A 25 0.44 6.78 -13.08
N PRO A 26 0.21 8.09 -12.90
CA PRO A 26 0.82 8.86 -11.81
C PRO A 26 0.32 8.42 -10.43
N GLU A 27 1.23 8.09 -9.51
CA GLU A 27 0.85 7.67 -8.14
C GLU A 27 0.05 8.76 -7.39
N GLY A 28 0.34 10.04 -7.61
CA GLY A 28 -0.43 11.14 -7.01
C GLY A 28 -1.90 11.17 -7.44
N GLN A 29 -2.18 10.86 -8.71
CA GLN A 29 -3.55 10.76 -9.21
C GLN A 29 -4.25 9.52 -8.64
N ALA A 30 -3.52 8.42 -8.47
CA ALA A 30 -4.05 7.20 -7.85
C ALA A 30 -4.39 7.42 -6.37
N GLN A 31 -3.57 8.18 -5.62
CA GLN A 31 -3.87 8.57 -4.23
C GLN A 31 -5.15 9.40 -4.16
N GLU A 32 -5.31 10.41 -5.02
CA GLU A 32 -6.51 11.26 -5.05
C GLU A 32 -7.80 10.46 -5.31
N ILE A 33 -7.76 9.45 -6.18
CA ILE A 33 -8.88 8.53 -6.40
C ILE A 33 -9.27 7.81 -5.12
N LEU A 34 -8.29 7.28 -4.39
CA LEU A 34 -8.54 6.55 -3.16
C LEU A 34 -9.06 7.48 -2.06
N ASP A 35 -8.41 8.62 -1.84
CA ASP A 35 -8.77 9.58 -0.81
C ASP A 35 -10.19 10.10 -1.02
N THR A 36 -10.55 10.45 -2.26
CA THR A 36 -11.92 10.86 -2.61
C THR A 36 -12.92 9.75 -2.39
N CYS A 37 -12.57 8.50 -2.68
CA CYS A 37 -13.48 7.38 -2.48
C CYS A 37 -13.72 7.07 -0.99
N LEU A 38 -12.67 7.15 -0.16
CA LEU A 38 -12.74 6.86 1.27
C LEU A 38 -13.50 7.90 2.09
N THR A 39 -13.92 9.03 1.50
CA THR A 39 -14.85 9.97 2.16
C THR A 39 -16.25 9.39 2.33
N ALA A 40 -16.57 8.27 1.66
CA ALA A 40 -17.83 7.57 1.86
C ALA A 40 -17.95 7.07 3.31
N GLU A 41 -19.15 7.15 3.87
CA GLU A 41 -19.47 6.64 5.20
C GLU A 41 -19.87 5.17 5.11
N GLY A 42 -19.40 4.37 6.06
CA GLY A 42 -19.75 2.97 6.15
C GLY A 42 -18.78 2.04 5.42
N ARG A 43 -18.60 0.85 6.00
CA ARG A 43 -17.69 -0.18 5.48
C ARG A 43 -18.12 -0.67 4.09
N ALA A 44 -19.42 -0.85 3.87
CA ALA A 44 -19.95 -1.36 2.61
C ALA A 44 -19.64 -0.39 1.46
N GLU A 45 -19.81 0.91 1.69
CA GLU A 45 -19.54 1.95 0.71
C GLU A 45 -18.04 2.06 0.43
N ARG A 46 -17.19 2.00 1.46
CA ARG A 46 -15.72 2.04 1.30
C ARG A 46 -15.16 0.79 0.60
N GLU A 47 -15.80 -0.37 0.71
CA GLU A 47 -15.43 -1.56 -0.07
C GLU A 47 -15.56 -1.34 -1.59
N HIS A 48 -16.45 -0.44 -2.05
CA HIS A 48 -16.55 -0.07 -3.46
C HIS A 48 -15.34 0.74 -3.98
N CYS A 49 -14.40 1.13 -3.10
CA CYS A 49 -13.15 1.76 -3.51
C CYS A 49 -12.14 0.76 -4.09
N MET A 50 -12.29 -0.52 -3.79
CA MET A 50 -11.43 -1.57 -4.35
C MET A 50 -11.60 -1.65 -5.86
N GLY A 51 -10.49 -1.70 -6.59
CA GLY A 51 -10.47 -1.77 -8.05
C GLY A 51 -10.60 -0.43 -8.77
N ARG A 52 -10.91 0.68 -8.07
CA ARG A 52 -11.12 1.99 -8.73
C ARG A 52 -9.83 2.54 -9.34
N ILE A 53 -8.69 2.39 -8.66
CA ILE A 53 -7.39 2.83 -9.18
C ILE A 53 -7.00 1.96 -10.36
N ALA A 54 -7.13 0.63 -10.22
CA ALA A 54 -6.76 -0.29 -11.29
C ALA A 54 -7.60 -0.04 -12.55
N THR A 55 -8.90 0.23 -12.39
CA THR A 55 -9.82 0.60 -13.49
C THR A 55 -9.37 1.91 -14.15
N ALA A 56 -9.13 2.98 -13.38
CA ALA A 56 -8.68 4.25 -13.94
C ALA A 56 -7.33 4.15 -14.65
N CYS A 57 -6.41 3.33 -14.12
CA CYS A 57 -5.14 3.00 -14.77
C CYS A 57 -5.35 2.28 -16.10
N MET A 58 -6.20 1.25 -16.14
CA MET A 58 -6.51 0.50 -17.37
C MET A 58 -7.14 1.37 -18.46
N ASP A 59 -7.99 2.33 -18.06
CA ASP A 59 -8.69 3.23 -18.99
C ASP A 59 -7.79 4.36 -19.53
N ALA A 60 -6.71 4.72 -18.83
CA ALA A 60 -5.82 5.81 -19.23
C ALA A 60 -5.00 5.51 -20.50
N ASP A 61 -4.67 4.24 -20.75
CA ASP A 61 -4.00 3.79 -21.97
C ASP A 61 -4.43 2.34 -22.31
N PRO A 62 -5.62 2.14 -22.91
CA PRO A 62 -6.14 0.80 -23.17
C PRO A 62 -5.20 -0.07 -24.03
N GLY A 63 -4.43 0.54 -24.94
CA GLY A 63 -3.51 -0.19 -25.81
C GLY A 63 -2.35 -0.84 -25.06
N GLN A 64 -1.98 -0.30 -23.90
CA GLN A 64 -0.89 -0.81 -23.08
C GLN A 64 -1.40 -1.47 -21.79
N ASN A 65 -2.37 -0.86 -21.13
CA ASN A 65 -2.81 -1.22 -19.79
C ASN A 65 -3.87 -2.33 -19.77
N GLN A 66 -4.50 -2.67 -20.90
CA GLN A 66 -5.37 -3.85 -21.02
C GLN A 66 -4.66 -5.11 -21.54
N THR A 67 -3.34 -5.06 -21.70
CA THR A 67 -2.53 -6.29 -21.88
C THR A 67 -2.43 -7.05 -20.56
N THR A 68 -2.09 -8.34 -20.55
CA THR A 68 -1.93 -9.08 -19.28
C THR A 68 -0.92 -8.41 -18.33
N VAL A 69 0.19 -7.92 -18.88
CA VAL A 69 1.21 -7.23 -18.08
C VAL A 69 0.70 -5.87 -17.62
N GLY A 70 0.04 -5.11 -18.50
CA GLY A 70 -0.56 -3.83 -18.15
C GLY A 70 -1.62 -3.93 -17.04
N MET A 71 -2.51 -4.92 -17.12
CA MET A 71 -3.53 -5.16 -16.10
C MET A 71 -2.89 -5.54 -14.77
N MET A 72 -1.90 -6.44 -14.78
CA MET A 72 -1.11 -6.78 -13.59
C MET A 72 -0.46 -5.53 -12.98
N ASP A 73 0.18 -4.68 -13.79
CA ASP A 73 0.83 -3.46 -13.33
C ASP A 73 -0.16 -2.47 -12.70
N CYS A 74 -1.36 -2.31 -13.28
CA CYS A 74 -2.42 -1.47 -12.71
C CYS A 74 -2.91 -1.97 -11.34
N TYR A 75 -3.07 -3.28 -11.15
CA TYR A 75 -3.41 -3.84 -9.83
C TYR A 75 -2.24 -3.77 -8.83
N LEU A 76 -0.99 -3.88 -9.30
CA LEU A 76 0.19 -3.67 -8.45
C LEU A 76 0.33 -2.21 -8.02
N LEU A 77 -0.01 -1.25 -8.88
CA LEU A 77 -0.13 0.17 -8.53
C LEU A 77 -1.17 0.34 -7.43
N GLU A 78 -2.38 -0.14 -7.65
CA GLU A 78 -3.46 -0.03 -6.66
C GLU A 78 -3.06 -0.66 -5.32
N SER A 79 -2.41 -1.83 -5.33
CA SER A 79 -1.90 -2.46 -4.12
C SER A 79 -0.89 -1.57 -3.37
N ARG A 80 -0.02 -0.81 -4.04
CA ARG A 80 0.91 0.13 -3.38
C ARG A 80 0.20 1.33 -2.77
N ILE A 81 -0.82 1.85 -3.45
CA ILE A 81 -1.61 2.97 -2.91
C ILE A 81 -2.39 2.53 -1.68
N TRP A 82 -3.03 1.36 -1.72
CA TRP A 82 -3.65 0.77 -0.53
C TRP A 82 -2.64 0.48 0.58
N ASP A 83 -1.42 0.01 0.27
CA ASP A 83 -0.40 -0.25 1.30
C ASP A 83 0.07 1.05 1.96
N THR A 84 0.22 2.13 1.19
CA THR A 84 0.48 3.47 1.74
C THR A 84 -0.61 3.89 2.72
N ARG A 85 -1.88 3.71 2.33
CA ARG A 85 -3.03 4.02 3.19
C ARG A 85 -3.08 3.12 4.43
N LEU A 86 -2.83 1.82 4.26
CA LEU A 86 -2.77 0.82 5.33
C LEU A 86 -1.75 1.21 6.40
N ASN A 87 -0.54 1.62 6.01
CA ASN A 87 0.50 2.00 6.95
C ASN A 87 0.14 3.28 7.72
N ALA A 88 -0.50 4.26 7.05
CA ALA A 88 -1.01 5.46 7.71
C ALA A 88 -2.10 5.13 8.74
N GLU A 89 -3.03 4.23 8.39
CA GLU A 89 -4.08 3.78 9.31
C GLU A 89 -3.54 2.93 10.45
N TYR A 90 -2.57 2.06 10.18
CA TYR A 90 -1.89 1.29 11.22
C TYR A 90 -1.26 2.21 12.27
N ALA A 91 -0.54 3.26 11.84
CA ALA A 91 0.03 4.24 12.76
C ALA A 91 -1.05 4.94 13.59
N ALA A 92 -2.14 5.39 12.96
CA ALA A 92 -3.25 6.04 13.66
C ALA A 92 -3.92 5.12 14.69
N VAL A 93 -4.13 3.84 14.37
CA VAL A 93 -4.72 2.87 15.32
C VAL A 93 -3.76 2.59 16.48
N ILE A 94 -2.45 2.54 16.24
CA ILE A 94 -1.45 2.36 17.30
C ILE A 94 -1.55 3.49 18.33
N ASP A 95 -1.70 4.74 17.88
CA ASP A 95 -1.85 5.89 18.78
C ASP A 95 -3.13 5.77 19.64
N VAL A 96 -4.28 5.48 19.02
CA VAL A 96 -5.55 5.26 19.74
C VAL A 96 -5.43 4.11 20.75
N PHE A 97 -4.83 3.00 20.35
CA PHE A 97 -4.69 1.82 21.21
C PHE A 97 -3.72 2.06 22.37
N ALA A 98 -2.66 2.85 22.17
CA ALA A 98 -1.74 3.23 23.23
C ALA A 98 -2.41 4.10 24.30
N GLU A 99 -3.30 5.01 23.90
CA GLU A 99 -4.11 5.81 24.84
C GLU A 99 -5.06 4.92 25.66
N MET A 100 -5.75 3.98 25.00
CA MET A 100 -6.63 3.03 25.68
C MET A 100 -5.88 2.11 26.66
N ASP A 101 -4.71 1.61 26.26
CA ASP A 101 -3.88 0.76 27.12
C ASP A 101 -3.37 1.56 28.33
N THR A 102 -3.02 2.84 28.15
CA THR A 102 -2.63 3.73 29.25
C THR A 102 -3.78 3.95 30.24
N TYR A 103 -4.99 4.20 29.74
CA TYR A 103 -6.19 4.37 30.57
C TYR A 103 -6.50 3.11 31.39
N ASP A 104 -6.52 1.94 30.75
CA ASP A 104 -6.83 0.67 31.43
C ASP A 104 -5.77 0.26 32.47
N ALA A 105 -4.51 0.67 32.26
CA ALA A 105 -3.43 0.44 33.21
C ALA A 105 -3.68 1.13 34.56
N GLU A 106 -4.37 2.28 34.59
CA GLU A 106 -4.78 2.96 35.83
C GLU A 106 -5.72 2.11 36.70
N PHE A 107 -6.45 1.19 36.08
CA PHE A 107 -7.37 0.26 36.73
C PHE A 107 -6.77 -1.13 36.98
N ASN A 108 -5.44 -1.29 36.82
CA ASN A 108 -4.73 -2.57 36.92
C ASN A 108 -5.28 -3.65 35.96
N VAL A 109 -5.79 -3.25 34.79
CA VAL A 109 -6.23 -4.19 33.75
C VAL A 109 -5.10 -4.32 32.71
N PRO A 110 -4.39 -5.47 32.62
CA PRO A 110 -3.19 -5.60 31.78
C PRO A 110 -3.55 -5.92 30.32
N LEU A 111 -4.22 -4.99 29.64
CA LEU A 111 -4.47 -5.08 28.20
C LEU A 111 -3.31 -4.49 27.41
N THR A 112 -3.01 -5.10 26.26
CA THR A 112 -1.91 -4.71 25.36
C THR A 112 -2.40 -4.70 23.91
N ARG A 113 -3.31 -3.78 23.61
CA ARG A 113 -3.90 -3.62 22.27
C ARG A 113 -2.83 -3.32 21.23
N VAL A 114 -1.82 -2.53 21.57
CA VAL A 114 -0.70 -2.23 20.66
C VAL A 114 0.07 -3.49 20.26
N ASP A 115 0.43 -4.33 21.23
CA ASP A 115 1.20 -5.55 20.96
C ASP A 115 0.36 -6.59 20.21
N THR A 116 -0.91 -6.77 20.61
CA THR A 116 -1.81 -7.70 19.93
C THR A 116 -2.13 -7.26 18.49
N LEU A 117 -2.25 -5.96 18.22
CA LEU A 117 -2.39 -5.43 16.85
C LEU A 117 -1.13 -5.67 16.02
N ARG A 118 0.05 -5.46 16.60
CA ARG A 118 1.34 -5.72 15.92
C ARG A 118 1.47 -7.19 15.50
N ASP A 119 1.12 -8.11 16.39
CA ASP A 119 1.16 -9.54 16.12
C ASP A 119 0.11 -9.94 15.07
N ALA A 120 -1.11 -9.39 15.16
CA ALA A 120 -2.14 -9.58 14.15
C ALA A 120 -1.69 -9.07 12.77
N GLN A 121 -1.03 -7.91 12.69
CA GLN A 121 -0.53 -7.36 11.44
C GLN A 121 0.54 -8.25 10.80
N ARG A 122 1.47 -8.79 11.59
CA ARG A 122 2.51 -9.72 11.11
C ARG A 122 1.92 -11.03 10.60
N ALA A 123 0.98 -11.60 11.35
CA ALA A 123 0.27 -12.81 10.94
C ALA A 123 -0.55 -12.57 9.65
N TRP A 124 -1.19 -11.41 9.54
CA TRP A 124 -1.93 -11.02 8.34
C TRP A 124 -1.02 -10.90 7.10
N ILE A 125 0.19 -10.34 7.22
CA ILE A 125 1.14 -10.28 6.09
C ILE A 125 1.47 -11.69 5.59
N ALA A 126 1.77 -12.61 6.51
CA ALA A 126 2.06 -14.00 6.16
C ALA A 126 0.85 -14.69 5.49
N PHE A 127 -0.36 -14.44 6.01
CA PHE A 127 -1.60 -14.91 5.40
C PHE A 127 -1.79 -14.35 3.99
N ARG A 128 -1.67 -13.03 3.79
CA ARG A 128 -1.81 -12.36 2.48
C ARG A 128 -0.87 -12.98 1.46
N ASP A 129 0.40 -13.12 1.82
CA ASP A 129 1.41 -13.61 0.88
C ASP A 129 1.17 -15.09 0.52
N ALA A 130 0.76 -15.92 1.49
CA ALA A 130 0.40 -17.32 1.25
C ALA A 130 -0.87 -17.45 0.40
N GLU A 131 -1.91 -16.67 0.71
CA GLU A 131 -3.19 -16.68 -0.01
C GLU A 131 -3.03 -16.18 -1.45
N CYS A 132 -2.29 -15.10 -1.66
CA CYS A 132 -2.05 -14.60 -3.03
C CYS A 132 -1.16 -15.55 -3.84
N SER A 133 -0.25 -16.29 -3.20
CA SER A 133 0.45 -17.38 -3.87
C SER A 133 -0.49 -18.53 -4.24
N ASN A 134 -1.48 -18.85 -3.40
CA ASN A 134 -2.50 -19.85 -3.69
C ASN A 134 -3.37 -19.42 -4.88
N ARG A 135 -3.96 -18.21 -4.82
CA ARG A 135 -4.80 -17.65 -5.89
C ARG A 135 -4.06 -17.59 -7.22
N TYR A 136 -2.79 -17.18 -7.22
CA TYR A 136 -1.93 -17.26 -8.41
C TYR A 136 -1.81 -18.70 -8.94
N ALA A 137 -1.57 -19.69 -8.07
CA ALA A 137 -1.36 -21.08 -8.47
C ALA A 137 -2.62 -21.74 -9.05
N LEU A 138 -3.83 -21.34 -8.61
CA LEU A 138 -5.10 -21.86 -9.14
C LEU A 138 -5.28 -21.64 -10.65
N TRP A 139 -4.61 -20.63 -11.22
CA TRP A 139 -4.65 -20.34 -12.65
C TRP A 139 -3.65 -21.14 -13.51
N GLY A 140 -2.85 -22.02 -12.89
CA GLY A 140 -1.98 -22.95 -13.59
C GLY A 140 -0.97 -22.27 -14.53
N SER A 141 -0.87 -22.75 -15.78
CA SER A 141 0.08 -22.23 -16.78
C SER A 141 -0.43 -21.01 -17.55
N GLY A 142 -1.67 -20.55 -17.31
CA GLY A 142 -2.25 -19.40 -17.99
C GLY A 142 -1.64 -18.08 -17.53
N SER A 143 -1.57 -17.08 -18.42
CA SER A 143 -1.02 -15.76 -18.08
C SER A 143 -1.89 -14.98 -17.09
N MET A 144 -3.17 -15.33 -16.97
CA MET A 144 -4.12 -14.76 -16.00
C MET A 144 -3.65 -14.87 -14.55
N ARG A 145 -2.81 -15.87 -14.21
CA ARG A 145 -2.19 -15.99 -12.87
C ARG A 145 -1.49 -14.71 -12.42
N LEU A 146 -0.88 -13.98 -13.36
CA LEU A 146 -0.18 -12.72 -13.08
C LEU A 146 -1.15 -11.65 -12.58
N ILE A 147 -2.30 -11.53 -13.25
CA ILE A 147 -3.35 -10.57 -12.91
C ILE A 147 -3.98 -10.98 -11.58
N GLU A 148 -4.33 -12.25 -11.41
CA GLU A 148 -4.95 -12.75 -10.18
C GLU A 148 -4.07 -12.51 -8.94
N GLY A 149 -2.76 -12.79 -9.05
CA GLY A 149 -1.84 -12.52 -7.94
C GLY A 149 -1.80 -11.04 -7.56
N ALA A 150 -1.88 -10.14 -8.54
CA ALA A 150 -1.93 -8.70 -8.30
C ALA A 150 -3.28 -8.24 -7.73
N ILE A 151 -4.41 -8.75 -8.26
CA ILE A 151 -5.76 -8.53 -7.72
C ILE A 151 -5.79 -8.91 -6.26
N CYS A 152 -5.32 -10.11 -5.91
CA CYS A 152 -5.31 -10.59 -4.53
C CYS A 152 -4.58 -9.64 -3.59
N ARG A 153 -3.39 -9.17 -3.98
CA ARG A 153 -2.62 -8.25 -3.15
C ARG A 153 -3.35 -6.92 -2.98
N SER A 154 -3.98 -6.41 -4.03
CA SER A 154 -4.81 -5.20 -3.96
C SER A 154 -5.98 -5.38 -2.98
N GLU A 155 -6.82 -6.40 -3.20
CA GLU A 155 -8.02 -6.67 -2.41
C GLU A 155 -7.72 -6.92 -0.93
N LEU A 156 -6.77 -7.80 -0.61
CA LEU A 156 -6.47 -8.11 0.79
C LEU A 156 -5.86 -6.91 1.53
N THR A 157 -5.07 -6.09 0.84
CA THR A 157 -4.49 -4.86 1.42
C THR A 157 -5.58 -3.82 1.64
N ALA A 158 -6.53 -3.67 0.71
CA ALA A 158 -7.68 -2.79 0.88
C ALA A 158 -8.56 -3.22 2.06
N LEU A 159 -8.95 -4.50 2.13
CA LEU A 159 -9.75 -5.03 3.23
C LEU A 159 -9.08 -4.83 4.59
N ARG A 160 -7.75 -5.02 4.67
CA ARG A 160 -7.00 -4.76 5.90
C ARG A 160 -6.97 -3.28 6.26
N THR A 161 -6.85 -2.40 5.28
CA THR A 161 -6.95 -0.95 5.47
C THR A 161 -8.30 -0.59 6.08
N LEU A 162 -9.40 -1.13 5.54
CA LEU A 162 -10.74 -0.88 6.05
C LEU A 162 -10.94 -1.39 7.48
N ASP A 163 -10.41 -2.58 7.81
CA ASP A 163 -10.42 -3.08 9.20
C ASP A 163 -9.66 -2.16 10.17
N LEU A 164 -8.58 -1.51 9.72
CA LEU A 164 -7.85 -0.53 10.54
C LEU A 164 -8.62 0.78 10.69
N ILE A 165 -9.27 1.26 9.61
CA ILE A 165 -10.15 2.43 9.68
C ILE A 165 -11.29 2.19 10.69
N ASP A 166 -11.94 1.03 10.63
CA ASP A 166 -13.02 0.67 11.56
C ASP A 166 -12.52 0.65 13.03
N LYS A 167 -11.29 0.18 13.28
CA LYS A 167 -10.69 0.19 14.62
C LYS A 167 -10.38 1.60 15.12
N ARG A 168 -9.92 2.48 14.22
CA ARG A 168 -9.64 3.88 14.56
C ARG A 168 -10.93 4.65 14.89
N GLU A 169 -12.01 4.33 14.19
CA GLU A 169 -13.30 5.02 14.34
C GLU A 169 -14.09 4.54 15.58
N TRP A 170 -13.76 3.39 16.16
CA TRP A 170 -14.42 2.85 17.36
C TRP A 170 -13.83 3.39 18.68
N PRO A 171 -14.62 3.82 19.71
CA PRO A 171 -16.07 3.89 19.81
C PRO A 171 -16.59 5.33 19.75
N ASN A 172 -16.10 6.14 18.81
CA ASN A 172 -16.57 7.52 18.67
C ASN A 172 -18.04 7.57 18.23
#